data_AF-A0AA97BLL4-F1
#
_entry.id   AF-A0AA97BLL4-F1
#
_cell.length_a   1.000
_cell.length_b   1.000
_cell.length_c   1.000
_cell.angle_alpha   90.00
_cell.angle_beta   90.00
_cell.angle_gamma   90.00
#
_symmetry.space_group_name_H-M   'P 1'
#
loop_
_entity.id
_entity.type
_entity.pdbx_description
1 polymer ?
#
loop_
_entity_poly.entity_id
_entity_poly.type
_entity_poly.pdbx_seq_one_letter_code
_entity_poly.pdbx_strand_id
1 'polypeptide(L)'
;MSSSVHRITVREMNEIQCRRQLAVVKRRFKQWNALANRSQYHQPRIAQIKQAYQQLMENEAQVATLSARNLSLLNNQLVEFTGTLNNEVQEVREQQLEKQALLARTKKYREHNLAELIALVHEKLPNETELLTQLISASELDENQSNKLIFKVLALLSSQSTSLTPSAAALLSQLKAQSEGVKQFWQSGLPQTPFAKQREQLLLMIEKLKLIASSDEAQRAEQQLVELQEFKEGTQRHLRADSLIMTLAGQLKLSQQRIELIDKIEQLCDELAIFASNENEAMISNALASIQSSSIEVLTAWIDKLNNAVSTAEQQVVATAQRKTVLEGLGKLGYQVQDTDVKAWLDDGKVVVTHPATPGYGLELGGKQARFQARTVAFSARRDNSRDQDVDAIWCNQHQQLQDIIAQTDAELVVEQALPAGSGEMKVHETQSEEQRRNIAVNQLKTRSR
;
A
#
# COMPACT_ATOMS: atom_id res chain seq x y z
N MET A 1 43.94 -4.93 14.60
CA MET A 1 42.89 -4.86 15.63
C MET A 1 42.64 -6.29 16.03
N SER A 2 42.60 -6.64 17.32
CA SER A 2 42.40 -8.05 17.71
C SER A 2 40.96 -8.52 17.43
N SER A 3 40.00 -7.60 17.48
CA SER A 3 38.61 -7.84 17.15
C SER A 3 37.92 -6.53 16.80
N SER A 4 37.04 -6.52 15.81
CA SER A 4 36.29 -5.34 15.42
C SER A 4 34.87 -5.68 14.96
N VAL A 5 33.94 -4.77 15.20
CA VAL A 5 32.55 -4.84 14.72
C VAL A 5 32.39 -3.84 13.59
N HIS A 6 31.82 -4.31 12.49
CA HIS A 6 31.67 -3.60 11.25
C HIS A 6 30.21 -3.51 10.83
N ARG A 7 29.88 -2.43 10.13
CA ARG A 7 28.63 -2.26 9.37
C ARG A 7 28.99 -2.08 7.90
N ILE A 8 28.28 -2.78 7.03
CA ILE A 8 28.43 -2.63 5.58
C ILE A 8 27.13 -2.15 4.93
N THR A 9 27.23 -1.15 4.08
CA THR A 9 26.14 -0.75 3.16
C THR A 9 26.57 -1.08 1.74
N VAL A 10 25.65 -1.67 0.98
CA VAL A 10 25.90 -2.09 -0.40
C VAL A 10 24.92 -1.39 -1.32
N ARG A 11 25.35 -1.15 -2.56
CA ARG A 11 24.54 -0.50 -3.59
C ARG A 11 23.24 -1.26 -3.86
N GLU A 12 23.30 -2.59 -3.83
CA GLU A 12 22.18 -3.51 -4.04
C GLU A 12 21.02 -3.26 -3.07
N MET A 13 21.30 -2.79 -1.86
CA MET A 13 20.26 -2.41 -0.89
C MET A 13 19.40 -1.26 -1.44
N ASN A 14 20.04 -0.21 -1.96
CA ASN A 14 19.33 0.93 -2.56
C ASN A 14 18.63 0.52 -3.86
N GLU A 15 19.23 -0.39 -4.64
CA GLU A 15 18.66 -0.91 -5.88
C GLU A 15 17.37 -1.70 -5.63
N ILE A 16 17.36 -2.62 -4.66
CA ILE A 16 16.16 -3.39 -4.29
C ILE A 16 15.06 -2.45 -3.80
N GLN A 17 15.42 -1.47 -2.98
CA GLN A 17 14.48 -0.44 -2.53
C GLN A 17 13.91 0.34 -3.73
N CYS A 18 14.73 0.74 -4.71
CA CYS A 18 14.27 1.40 -5.93
C CYS A 18 13.29 0.53 -6.70
N ARG A 19 13.60 -0.76 -6.91
CA ARG A 19 12.73 -1.68 -7.65
C ARG A 19 11.37 -1.83 -6.98
N ARG A 20 11.35 -1.91 -5.65
CA ARG A 20 10.11 -1.94 -4.85
C ARG A 20 9.30 -0.66 -5.02
N GLN A 21 9.92 0.51 -4.83
CA GLN A 21 9.23 1.78 -4.98
C GLN A 21 8.71 1.99 -6.41
N LEU A 22 9.45 1.55 -7.42
CA LEU A 22 9.01 1.57 -8.82
C LEU A 22 7.78 0.69 -9.06
N ALA A 23 7.72 -0.52 -8.49
CA ALA A 23 6.53 -1.38 -8.58
C ALA A 23 5.29 -0.69 -7.98
N VAL A 24 5.46 -0.05 -6.81
CA VAL A 24 4.39 0.73 -6.16
C VAL A 24 3.95 1.90 -7.05
N VAL A 25 4.89 2.71 -7.55
CA VAL A 25 4.59 3.86 -8.41
C VAL A 25 3.86 3.43 -9.69
N LYS A 26 4.30 2.36 -10.36
CA LYS A 26 3.66 1.82 -11.56
C LYS A 26 2.21 1.42 -11.31
N ARG A 27 1.95 0.71 -10.20
CA ARG A 27 0.60 0.33 -9.80
C ARG A 27 -0.26 1.57 -9.56
N ARG A 28 0.23 2.49 -8.74
CA ARG A 28 -0.49 3.73 -8.37
C ARG A 28 -0.78 4.59 -9.58
N PHE A 29 0.18 4.76 -10.46
CA PHE A 29 -0.01 5.51 -11.70
C PHE A 29 -1.04 4.85 -12.62
N LYS A 30 -1.05 3.51 -12.74
CA LYS A 30 -2.06 2.78 -13.51
C LYS A 30 -3.47 3.00 -12.95
N GLN A 31 -3.63 2.92 -11.63
CA GLN A 31 -4.90 3.19 -10.95
C GLN A 31 -5.36 4.64 -11.13
N TRP A 32 -4.46 5.60 -10.89
CA TRP A 32 -4.71 7.02 -11.08
C TRP A 32 -5.09 7.33 -12.54
N ASN A 33 -4.35 6.82 -13.52
CA ASN A 33 -4.63 7.07 -14.94
C ASN A 33 -5.98 6.48 -15.37
N ALA A 34 -6.35 5.30 -14.85
CA ALA A 34 -7.68 4.72 -15.09
C ALA A 34 -8.80 5.59 -14.51
N LEU A 35 -8.60 6.18 -13.33
CA LEU A 35 -9.55 7.12 -12.72
C LEU A 35 -9.60 8.45 -13.49
N ALA A 36 -8.44 9.02 -13.79
CA ALA A 36 -8.28 10.29 -14.49
C ALA A 36 -8.88 10.26 -15.90
N ASN A 37 -8.84 9.13 -16.61
CA ASN A 37 -9.48 9.00 -17.93
C ASN A 37 -11.01 8.89 -17.82
N ARG A 38 -11.55 8.44 -16.68
CA ARG A 38 -13.00 8.31 -16.45
C ARG A 38 -13.63 9.62 -15.98
N SER A 39 -12.93 10.39 -15.16
CA SER A 39 -13.33 11.75 -14.81
C SER A 39 -12.90 12.72 -15.91
N GLN A 40 -13.77 13.64 -16.33
CA GLN A 40 -13.38 14.84 -17.08
C GLN A 40 -12.57 15.79 -16.17
N TYR A 41 -11.42 15.34 -15.67
CA TYR A 41 -10.58 16.01 -14.69
C TYR A 41 -9.61 16.99 -15.37
N HIS A 42 -9.09 17.95 -14.61
CA HIS A 42 -8.27 19.07 -15.08
C HIS A 42 -7.09 18.63 -15.98
N GLN A 43 -7.24 18.84 -17.29
CA GLN A 43 -6.24 18.49 -18.31
C GLN A 43 -4.79 18.97 -18.04
N PRO A 44 -4.52 20.20 -17.54
CA PRO A 44 -3.13 20.63 -17.31
C PRO A 44 -2.46 19.86 -16.18
N ARG A 45 -3.21 19.48 -15.12
CA ARG A 45 -2.68 18.69 -14.00
C ARG A 45 -2.36 17.26 -14.43
N ILE A 46 -3.22 16.67 -15.26
CA ILE A 46 -3.00 15.35 -15.85
C ILE A 46 -1.69 15.32 -16.66
N ALA A 47 -1.43 16.35 -17.46
CA ALA A 47 -0.21 16.45 -18.24
C ALA A 47 1.05 16.53 -17.35
N GLN A 48 1.01 17.32 -16.28
CA GLN A 48 2.12 17.43 -15.31
C GLN A 48 2.46 16.08 -14.66
N ILE A 49 1.46 15.35 -14.17
CA ILE A 49 1.66 14.05 -13.51
C ILE A 49 2.19 13.01 -14.50
N LYS A 50 1.68 13.00 -15.76
CA LYS A 50 2.18 12.13 -16.82
C LYS A 50 3.64 12.43 -17.17
N GLN A 51 4.02 13.70 -17.25
CA GLN A 51 5.40 14.11 -17.52
C GLN A 51 6.34 13.70 -16.36
N ALA A 52 5.95 13.94 -15.11
CA ALA A 52 6.73 13.54 -13.94
C ALA A 52 6.93 12.01 -13.89
N TYR A 53 5.88 11.24 -14.21
CA TYR A 53 5.99 9.78 -14.32
C TYR A 53 6.96 9.36 -15.43
N GLN A 54 6.90 9.98 -16.62
CA GLN A 54 7.84 9.66 -17.71
C GLN A 54 9.30 9.89 -17.32
N GLN A 55 9.60 11.01 -16.65
CA GLN A 55 10.95 11.29 -16.15
C GLN A 55 11.45 10.24 -15.14
N LEU A 56 10.60 9.80 -14.22
CA LEU A 56 10.94 8.74 -13.26
C LEU A 56 11.16 7.38 -13.95
N MET A 57 10.41 7.11 -15.02
CA MET A 57 10.50 5.87 -15.79
C MET A 57 11.73 5.84 -16.71
N GLU A 58 12.19 6.97 -17.23
CA GLU A 58 13.47 7.06 -17.93
C GLU A 58 14.64 6.70 -17.02
N ASN A 59 14.56 7.12 -15.74
CA ASN A 59 15.55 6.76 -14.73
C ASN A 59 15.53 5.27 -14.38
N GLU A 60 14.39 4.56 -14.52
CA GLU A 60 14.32 3.11 -14.31
C GLU A 60 15.29 2.35 -15.21
N ALA A 61 15.35 2.70 -16.50
CA ALA A 61 16.25 2.04 -17.45
C ALA A 61 17.74 2.22 -17.07
N GLN A 62 18.03 3.25 -16.27
CA GLN A 62 19.39 3.58 -15.82
C GLN A 62 19.70 3.05 -14.41
N VAL A 63 18.75 2.46 -13.68
CA VAL A 63 18.91 1.98 -12.30
C VAL A 63 20.16 1.08 -12.16
N ALA A 64 20.39 0.19 -13.13
CA ALA A 64 21.53 -0.71 -13.13
C ALA A 64 22.90 0.00 -13.21
N THR A 65 22.94 1.25 -13.70
CA THR A 65 24.17 2.05 -13.86
C THR A 65 24.31 3.20 -12.86
N LEU A 66 23.26 3.50 -12.09
CA LEU A 66 23.28 4.60 -11.12
C LEU A 66 24.15 4.26 -9.91
N SER A 67 24.81 5.30 -9.36
CA SER A 67 25.55 5.20 -8.12
C SER A 67 24.63 5.08 -6.90
N ALA A 68 25.14 4.59 -5.78
CA ALA A 68 24.39 4.43 -4.52
C ALA A 68 23.72 5.74 -4.05
N ARG A 69 24.41 6.88 -4.21
CA ARG A 69 23.87 8.21 -3.89
C ARG A 69 22.74 8.64 -4.83
N ASN A 70 22.85 8.33 -6.12
CA ASN A 70 21.80 8.68 -7.07
C ASN A 70 20.58 7.76 -6.92
N LEU A 71 20.79 6.49 -6.56
CA LEU A 71 19.72 5.57 -6.20
C LEU A 71 18.96 6.03 -4.94
N SER A 72 19.66 6.52 -3.91
CA SER A 72 18.98 7.04 -2.72
C SER A 72 18.18 8.31 -3.01
N LEU A 73 18.67 9.20 -3.88
CA LEU A 73 17.92 10.36 -4.34
C LEU A 73 16.66 9.94 -5.12
N LEU A 74 16.80 8.98 -6.05
CA LEU A 74 15.68 8.44 -6.82
C LEU A 74 14.64 7.79 -5.90
N ASN A 75 15.07 7.04 -4.88
CA ASN A 75 14.18 6.47 -3.87
C ASN A 75 13.33 7.55 -3.18
N ASN A 76 13.94 8.66 -2.78
CA ASN A 76 13.20 9.76 -2.15
C ASN A 76 12.19 10.38 -3.12
N GLN A 77 12.58 10.62 -4.37
CA GLN A 77 11.69 11.14 -5.41
C GLN A 77 10.50 10.20 -5.68
N LEU A 78 10.73 8.89 -5.71
CA LEU A 78 9.68 7.88 -5.89
C LEU A 78 8.70 7.87 -4.71
N VAL A 79 9.19 8.00 -3.47
CA VAL A 79 8.34 8.08 -2.28
C VAL A 79 7.48 9.34 -2.29
N GLU A 80 8.07 10.50 -2.59
CA GLU A 80 7.34 11.78 -2.72
C GLU A 80 6.28 11.73 -3.83
N PHE A 81 6.63 11.17 -4.99
CA PHE A 81 5.69 11.03 -6.10
C PHE A 81 4.56 10.04 -5.77
N THR A 82 4.86 8.94 -5.08
CA THR A 82 3.84 8.01 -4.58
C THR A 82 2.87 8.72 -3.62
N GLY A 83 3.39 9.53 -2.69
CA GLY A 83 2.57 10.35 -1.80
C GLY A 83 1.64 11.31 -2.55
N THR A 84 2.18 11.98 -3.57
CA THR A 84 1.39 12.86 -4.45
C THR A 84 0.28 12.09 -5.17
N LEU A 85 0.59 10.92 -5.76
CA LEU A 85 -0.39 10.08 -6.43
C LEU A 85 -1.47 9.55 -5.49
N ASN A 86 -1.12 9.19 -4.25
CA ASN A 86 -2.09 8.72 -3.26
C ASN A 86 -3.13 9.80 -2.93
N ASN A 87 -2.67 11.03 -2.69
CA ASN A 87 -3.57 12.16 -2.43
C ASN A 87 -4.46 12.43 -3.64
N GLU A 88 -3.90 12.46 -4.85
CA GLU A 88 -4.66 12.66 -6.09
C GLU A 88 -5.71 11.55 -6.32
N VAL A 89 -5.36 10.28 -6.06
CA VAL A 89 -6.30 9.16 -6.16
C VAL A 89 -7.42 9.30 -5.14
N GLN A 90 -7.12 9.69 -3.90
CA GLN A 90 -8.13 9.92 -2.87
C GLN A 90 -9.07 11.07 -3.26
N GLU A 91 -8.53 12.23 -3.63
CA GLU A 91 -9.31 13.40 -4.04
C GLU A 91 -10.20 13.10 -5.25
N VAL A 92 -9.66 12.47 -6.29
CA VAL A 92 -10.44 12.11 -7.49
C VAL A 92 -11.54 11.10 -7.16
N ARG A 93 -11.25 10.09 -6.31
CA ARG A 93 -12.27 9.12 -5.87
C ARG A 93 -13.38 9.79 -5.09
N GLU A 94 -13.05 10.65 -4.12
CA GLU A 94 -14.03 11.36 -3.31
C GLU A 94 -14.93 12.26 -4.17
N GLN A 95 -14.34 13.03 -5.08
CA GLN A 95 -15.09 13.89 -6.00
C GLN A 95 -15.98 13.08 -6.96
N GLN A 96 -15.48 11.98 -7.51
CA GLN A 96 -16.26 11.10 -8.38
C GLN A 96 -17.41 10.45 -7.62
N LEU A 97 -17.15 9.93 -6.42
CA LEU A 97 -18.13 9.33 -5.55
C LEU A 97 -19.22 10.34 -5.19
N GLU A 98 -18.85 11.55 -4.79
CA GLU A 98 -19.78 12.61 -4.44
C GLU A 98 -20.64 13.03 -5.63
N LYS A 99 -20.02 13.21 -6.82
CA LYS A 99 -20.76 13.52 -8.05
C LYS A 99 -21.72 12.40 -8.43
N GLN A 100 -21.29 11.14 -8.41
CA GLN A 100 -22.13 10.00 -8.75
C GLN A 100 -23.27 9.82 -7.75
N ALA A 101 -22.98 9.92 -6.46
CA ALA A 101 -23.99 9.85 -5.42
C ALA A 101 -25.01 11.00 -5.54
N LEU A 102 -24.57 12.21 -5.90
CA LEU A 102 -25.46 13.33 -6.16
C LEU A 102 -26.35 13.08 -7.38
N LEU A 103 -25.79 12.59 -8.49
CA LEU A 103 -26.56 12.27 -9.70
C LEU A 103 -27.58 11.16 -9.45
N ALA A 104 -27.17 10.09 -8.76
CA ALA A 104 -28.05 8.98 -8.38
C ALA A 104 -29.15 9.44 -7.41
N ARG A 105 -28.79 10.27 -6.43
CA ARG A 105 -29.74 10.96 -5.54
C ARG A 105 -30.76 11.77 -6.35
N THR A 106 -30.31 12.64 -7.24
CA THR A 106 -31.19 13.50 -8.06
C THR A 106 -32.10 12.66 -8.96
N LYS A 107 -31.61 11.54 -9.50
CA LYS A 107 -32.44 10.58 -10.26
C LYS A 107 -33.53 9.98 -9.37
N LYS A 108 -33.18 9.46 -8.19
CA LYS A 108 -34.18 8.91 -7.25
C LYS A 108 -35.20 9.93 -6.76
N TYR A 109 -34.77 11.15 -6.46
CA TYR A 109 -35.68 12.24 -6.09
C TYR A 109 -36.69 12.54 -7.22
N ARG A 110 -36.23 12.52 -8.47
CA ARG A 110 -37.12 12.66 -9.64
C ARG A 110 -38.11 11.52 -9.74
N GLU A 111 -37.67 10.27 -9.63
CA GLU A 111 -38.54 9.09 -9.68
C GLU A 111 -39.63 9.13 -8.60
N HIS A 112 -39.27 9.54 -7.37
CA HIS A 112 -40.23 9.70 -6.28
C HIS A 112 -41.25 10.81 -6.54
N ASN A 113 -40.80 12.00 -6.95
CA ASN A 113 -41.71 13.12 -7.25
C ASN A 113 -42.64 12.79 -8.44
N LEU A 114 -42.16 12.05 -9.43
CA LEU A 114 -42.97 11.54 -10.53
C LEU A 114 -44.06 10.59 -10.02
N ALA A 115 -43.72 9.66 -9.13
CA ALA A 115 -44.70 8.73 -8.56
C ALA A 115 -45.80 9.45 -7.77
N GLU A 116 -45.45 10.45 -6.94
CA GLU A 116 -46.44 11.27 -6.22
C GLU A 116 -47.34 12.06 -7.18
N LEU A 117 -46.76 12.64 -8.23
CA LEU A 117 -47.50 13.38 -9.24
C LEU A 117 -48.45 12.47 -10.03
N ILE A 118 -48.02 11.26 -10.38
CA ILE A 118 -48.87 10.24 -11.02
C ILE A 118 -50.05 9.90 -10.12
N ALA A 119 -49.82 9.65 -8.83
CA ALA A 119 -50.89 9.36 -7.87
C ALA A 119 -51.90 10.52 -7.76
N LEU A 120 -51.40 11.76 -7.71
CA LEU A 120 -52.24 12.95 -7.60
C LEU A 120 -53.05 13.22 -8.88
N VAL A 121 -52.46 12.99 -10.07
CA VAL A 121 -53.18 13.05 -11.35
C VAL A 121 -54.24 11.95 -11.43
N HIS A 122 -53.92 10.74 -11.00
CA HIS A 122 -54.89 9.64 -10.97
C HIS A 122 -56.10 9.96 -10.06
N GLU A 123 -55.87 10.62 -8.93
CA GLU A 123 -56.93 11.03 -8.00
C GLU A 123 -57.78 12.21 -8.52
N LYS A 124 -57.15 13.23 -9.14
CA LYS A 124 -57.82 14.49 -9.50
C LYS A 124 -58.26 14.59 -10.96
N LEU A 125 -57.65 13.82 -11.86
CA LEU A 125 -57.85 13.84 -13.32
C LEU A 125 -58.00 12.41 -13.88
N PRO A 126 -59.01 11.62 -13.44
CA PRO A 126 -59.16 10.23 -13.86
C PRO A 126 -59.45 10.06 -15.36
N ASN A 127 -59.90 11.12 -16.06
CA ASN A 127 -60.25 11.08 -17.48
C ASN A 127 -59.06 11.32 -18.43
N GLU A 128 -57.90 11.74 -17.94
CA GLU A 128 -56.70 12.05 -18.74
C GLU A 128 -55.76 10.83 -18.82
N THR A 129 -56.27 9.72 -19.38
CA THR A 129 -55.55 8.43 -19.43
C THR A 129 -54.28 8.47 -20.29
N GLU A 130 -54.25 9.30 -21.34
CA GLU A 130 -53.10 9.48 -22.23
C GLU A 130 -51.94 10.25 -21.57
N LEU A 131 -52.26 11.22 -20.70
CA LEU A 131 -51.25 11.93 -19.91
C LEU A 131 -50.68 11.04 -18.80
N LEU A 132 -51.49 10.18 -18.21
CA LEU A 132 -51.05 9.18 -17.23
C LEU A 132 -50.08 8.17 -17.85
N THR A 133 -50.35 7.64 -19.04
CA THR A 133 -49.41 6.75 -19.75
C THR A 133 -48.11 7.47 -20.13
N GLN A 134 -48.19 8.72 -20.59
CA GLN A 134 -46.99 9.53 -20.88
C GLN A 134 -46.14 9.78 -19.62
N LEU A 135 -46.76 10.06 -18.47
CA LEU A 135 -46.08 10.24 -17.19
C LEU A 135 -45.44 8.95 -16.66
N ILE A 136 -46.12 7.81 -16.80
CA ILE A 136 -45.57 6.51 -16.42
C ILE A 136 -44.32 6.19 -17.26
N SER A 137 -44.31 6.56 -18.54
CA SER A 137 -43.12 6.43 -19.41
C SER A 137 -42.07 7.53 -19.21
N ALA A 138 -42.33 8.55 -18.38
CA ALA A 138 -41.45 9.71 -18.26
C ALA A 138 -40.14 9.46 -17.50
N SER A 139 -40.00 8.30 -16.84
CA SER A 139 -38.74 7.84 -16.24
C SER A 139 -37.70 7.40 -17.27
N GLU A 140 -38.12 7.11 -18.52
CA GLU A 140 -37.25 6.65 -19.61
C GLU A 140 -36.87 7.77 -20.60
N LEU A 141 -37.50 8.95 -20.47
CA LEU A 141 -37.29 10.10 -21.36
C LEU A 141 -36.04 10.92 -20.96
N ASP A 142 -35.49 11.66 -21.94
CA ASP A 142 -34.44 12.66 -21.68
C ASP A 142 -34.92 13.70 -20.64
N GLU A 143 -33.99 14.21 -19.84
CA GLU A 143 -34.29 15.09 -18.70
C GLU A 143 -35.11 16.33 -19.12
N ASN A 144 -34.82 16.88 -20.30
CA ASN A 144 -35.56 18.02 -20.83
C ASN A 144 -36.98 17.67 -21.29
N GLN A 145 -37.20 16.45 -21.77
CA GLN A 145 -38.50 15.98 -22.23
C GLN A 145 -39.40 15.61 -21.05
N SER A 146 -38.85 14.92 -20.05
CA SER A 146 -39.53 14.61 -18.80
C SER A 146 -39.98 15.89 -18.07
N ASN A 147 -39.09 16.90 -17.98
CA ASN A 147 -39.43 18.19 -17.38
C ASN A 147 -40.60 18.89 -18.09
N LYS A 148 -40.62 18.90 -19.43
CA LYS A 148 -41.72 19.51 -20.20
C LYS A 148 -43.06 18.82 -19.96
N LEU A 149 -43.08 17.50 -19.83
CA LEU A 149 -44.29 16.73 -19.53
C LEU A 149 -44.81 17.02 -18.12
N ILE A 150 -43.91 17.04 -17.12
CA ILE A 150 -44.26 17.41 -15.73
C ILE A 150 -44.89 18.80 -15.68
N PHE A 151 -44.31 19.78 -16.37
CA PHE A 151 -44.85 21.14 -16.44
C PHE A 151 -46.23 21.21 -17.08
N LYS A 152 -46.45 20.50 -18.18
CA LYS A 152 -47.75 20.43 -18.86
C LYS A 152 -48.82 19.90 -17.90
N VAL A 153 -48.49 18.86 -17.13
CA VAL A 153 -49.40 18.23 -16.18
C VAL A 153 -49.69 19.15 -14.98
N LEU A 154 -48.67 19.80 -14.43
CA LEU A 154 -48.85 20.76 -13.34
C LEU A 154 -49.70 21.97 -13.76
N ALA A 155 -49.52 22.45 -14.99
CA ALA A 155 -50.33 23.53 -15.54
C ALA A 155 -51.81 23.12 -15.64
N LEU A 156 -52.08 21.89 -16.12
CA LEU A 156 -53.43 21.32 -16.23
C LEU A 156 -54.09 21.08 -14.87
N LEU A 157 -53.33 20.55 -13.89
CA LEU A 157 -53.80 20.44 -12.51
C LEU A 157 -54.20 21.80 -11.95
N SER A 158 -53.41 22.84 -12.25
CA SER A 158 -53.65 24.19 -11.74
C SER A 158 -54.81 24.92 -12.40
N SER A 159 -55.18 24.56 -13.63
CA SER A 159 -56.30 25.18 -14.34
C SER A 159 -57.65 24.57 -13.97
N GLN A 160 -57.66 23.34 -13.45
CA GLN A 160 -58.89 22.64 -13.04
C GLN A 160 -59.19 22.74 -11.54
N SER A 161 -58.29 23.31 -10.74
CA SER A 161 -58.37 23.20 -9.29
C SER A 161 -59.05 24.37 -8.60
N THR A 162 -60.39 24.33 -8.50
CA THR A 162 -61.18 25.22 -7.62
C THR A 162 -61.21 24.74 -6.16
N SER A 163 -60.53 23.63 -5.83
CA SER A 163 -60.35 23.14 -4.45
C SER A 163 -59.06 22.31 -4.32
N LEU A 164 -57.91 22.96 -4.31
CA LEU A 164 -56.66 22.32 -3.88
C LEU A 164 -56.68 22.17 -2.36
N THR A 165 -56.18 21.03 -1.84
CA THR A 165 -55.79 20.95 -0.43
C THR A 165 -54.72 22.00 -0.13
N PRO A 166 -54.63 22.54 1.09
CA PRO A 166 -53.66 23.59 1.43
C PRO A 166 -52.21 23.19 1.10
N SER A 167 -51.87 21.90 1.24
CA SER A 167 -50.56 21.36 0.87
C SER A 167 -50.32 21.35 -0.64
N ALA A 168 -51.31 20.96 -1.44
CA ALA A 168 -51.22 20.97 -2.90
C ALA A 168 -51.20 22.40 -3.47
N ALA A 169 -51.96 23.32 -2.86
CA ALA A 169 -51.92 24.74 -3.20
C ALA A 169 -50.56 25.39 -2.90
N ALA A 170 -49.96 25.06 -1.75
CA ALA A 170 -48.65 25.56 -1.36
C ALA A 170 -47.53 25.02 -2.27
N LEU A 171 -47.55 23.70 -2.58
CA LEU A 171 -46.62 23.08 -3.52
C LEU A 171 -46.73 23.72 -4.91
N LEU A 172 -47.95 23.92 -5.39
CA LEU A 172 -48.24 24.47 -6.70
C LEU A 172 -47.89 25.97 -6.80
N SER A 173 -47.99 26.71 -5.69
CA SER A 173 -47.52 28.10 -5.58
C SER A 173 -45.99 28.20 -5.58
N GLN A 174 -45.30 27.30 -4.87
CA GLN A 174 -43.84 27.21 -4.87
C GLN A 174 -43.27 26.83 -6.24
N LEU A 175 -43.93 25.90 -6.94
CA LEU A 175 -43.57 25.46 -8.30
C LEU A 175 -43.80 26.55 -9.36
N LYS A 176 -44.84 27.38 -9.21
CA LYS A 176 -45.15 28.49 -10.13
C LYS A 176 -44.22 29.69 -9.99
N ALA A 177 -43.67 29.94 -8.80
CA ALA A 177 -42.76 31.08 -8.54
C ALA A 177 -41.38 30.96 -9.19
N GLN A 178 -41.13 29.91 -9.97
CA GLN A 178 -39.79 29.50 -10.36
C GLN A 178 -39.61 29.30 -11.88
N SER A 179 -40.25 30.05 -12.78
CA SER A 179 -40.02 29.85 -14.23
C SER A 179 -38.56 30.01 -14.70
N GLU A 180 -37.73 30.83 -14.03
CA GLU A 180 -36.26 30.82 -14.15
C GLU A 180 -35.59 30.03 -13.00
N GLY A 181 -36.23 30.05 -11.84
CA GLY A 181 -35.84 29.32 -10.64
C GLY A 181 -36.10 27.82 -10.69
N VAL A 182 -36.60 27.22 -11.78
CA VAL A 182 -36.96 25.79 -11.86
C VAL A 182 -35.72 24.96 -12.12
N LYS A 183 -34.74 25.49 -12.86
CA LYS A 183 -33.39 24.91 -12.81
C LYS A 183 -32.92 24.89 -11.37
N GLN A 184 -33.14 25.95 -10.60
CA GLN A 184 -32.84 25.99 -9.17
C GLN A 184 -33.82 25.17 -8.30
N PHE A 185 -35.06 24.88 -8.67
CA PHE A 185 -35.94 24.05 -7.83
C PHE A 185 -35.50 22.59 -7.85
N TRP A 186 -35.16 22.11 -9.05
CA TRP A 186 -34.63 20.78 -9.27
C TRP A 186 -33.13 20.67 -8.96
N GLN A 187 -32.34 21.76 -9.05
CA GLN A 187 -30.91 21.81 -8.68
C GLN A 187 -30.64 22.25 -7.24
N SER A 188 -31.54 23.00 -6.63
CA SER A 188 -31.45 23.59 -5.29
C SER A 188 -32.67 23.20 -4.47
N GLY A 189 -33.04 21.91 -4.48
CA GLY A 189 -33.85 21.31 -3.42
C GLY A 189 -33.14 21.55 -2.08
N LEU A 190 -33.29 22.77 -1.55
CA LEU A 190 -32.83 23.17 -0.25
C LEU A 190 -33.91 22.65 0.68
N PRO A 191 -33.61 21.64 1.47
CA PRO A 191 -34.59 21.00 2.33
C PRO A 191 -35.19 22.04 3.27
N GLN A 192 -36.49 22.29 3.07
CA GLN A 192 -37.24 23.35 3.75
C GLN A 192 -37.53 23.01 5.21
N THR A 193 -37.44 21.72 5.57
CA THR A 193 -37.60 21.24 6.96
C THR A 193 -36.33 20.55 7.46
N PRO A 194 -36.09 20.53 8.79
CA PRO A 194 -34.96 19.80 9.37
C PRO A 194 -34.96 18.30 9.01
N PHE A 195 -36.14 17.68 8.89
CA PHE A 195 -36.24 16.27 8.51
C PHE A 195 -35.90 16.05 7.03
N ALA A 196 -36.28 16.99 6.15
CA ALA A 196 -35.89 16.93 4.74
C ALA A 196 -34.35 16.97 4.60
N LYS A 197 -33.64 17.75 5.45
CA LYS A 197 -32.17 17.78 5.49
C LYS A 197 -31.59 16.41 5.82
N GLN A 198 -32.10 15.79 6.87
CA GLN A 198 -31.65 14.46 7.30
C GLN A 198 -31.95 13.40 6.23
N ARG A 199 -33.13 13.44 5.62
CA ARG A 199 -33.51 12.53 4.52
C ARG A 199 -32.58 12.67 3.31
N GLU A 200 -32.25 13.89 2.93
CA GLU A 200 -31.31 14.15 1.84
C GLU A 200 -29.92 13.62 2.11
N GLN A 201 -29.43 13.82 3.34
CA GLN A 201 -28.15 13.27 3.77
C GLN A 201 -28.17 11.73 3.75
N LEU A 202 -29.22 11.11 4.29
CA LEU A 202 -29.39 9.65 4.29
C LEU A 202 -29.38 9.08 2.87
N LEU A 203 -30.13 9.68 1.94
CA LEU A 203 -30.14 9.24 0.54
C LEU A 203 -28.77 9.35 -0.11
N LEU A 204 -28.05 10.46 0.11
CA LEU A 204 -26.69 10.59 -0.39
C LEU A 204 -25.76 9.50 0.17
N MET A 205 -25.85 9.21 1.46
CA MET A 205 -25.04 8.19 2.11
C MET A 205 -25.36 6.77 1.63
N ILE A 206 -26.63 6.47 1.38
CA ILE A 206 -27.08 5.19 0.79
C ILE A 206 -26.52 5.04 -0.62
N GLU A 207 -26.58 6.07 -1.45
CA GLU A 207 -26.01 6.01 -2.81
C GLU A 207 -24.48 5.88 -2.77
N LYS A 208 -23.80 6.53 -1.81
CA LYS A 208 -22.36 6.30 -1.57
C LYS A 208 -22.08 4.85 -1.17
N LEU A 209 -22.91 4.24 -0.31
CA LEU A 209 -22.77 2.84 0.09
C LEU A 209 -22.95 1.89 -1.09
N LYS A 210 -23.91 2.13 -1.99
CA LYS A 210 -24.08 1.29 -3.19
C LYS A 210 -22.85 1.25 -4.11
N LEU A 211 -22.07 2.33 -4.11
CA LEU A 211 -20.90 2.46 -4.97
C LEU A 211 -19.66 1.77 -4.38
N ILE A 212 -19.59 1.62 -3.05
CA ILE A 212 -18.39 1.21 -2.31
C ILE A 212 -18.57 -0.14 -1.59
N ALA A 213 -19.77 -0.38 -1.06
CA ALA A 213 -20.09 -1.46 -0.14
C ALA A 213 -20.84 -2.61 -0.85
N SER A 214 -21.22 -3.63 -0.08
CA SER A 214 -22.00 -4.75 -0.59
C SER A 214 -23.46 -4.34 -0.89
N SER A 215 -24.08 -4.99 -1.89
CA SER A 215 -25.49 -4.72 -2.26
C SER A 215 -26.45 -4.87 -1.07
N ASP A 216 -26.16 -5.81 -0.16
CA ASP A 216 -27.00 -6.11 1.00
C ASP A 216 -27.03 -4.97 2.03
N GLU A 217 -25.90 -4.32 2.29
CA GLU A 217 -25.81 -3.22 3.25
C GLU A 217 -26.58 -2.00 2.77
N ALA A 218 -26.45 -1.68 1.48
CA ALA A 218 -27.20 -0.61 0.85
C ALA A 218 -28.72 -0.89 0.88
N GLN A 219 -29.14 -2.13 0.61
CA GLN A 219 -30.55 -2.51 0.62
C GLN A 219 -31.17 -2.42 2.02
N ARG A 220 -30.45 -2.83 3.07
CA ARG A 220 -30.91 -2.67 4.47
C ARG A 220 -31.09 -1.19 4.82
N ALA A 221 -30.15 -0.34 4.42
CA ALA A 221 -30.23 1.10 4.66
C ALA A 221 -31.43 1.75 3.94
N GLU A 222 -31.76 1.29 2.72
CA GLU A 222 -32.97 1.71 2.01
C GLU A 222 -34.25 1.32 2.75
N GLN A 223 -34.34 0.08 3.25
CA GLN A 223 -35.49 -0.38 4.02
C GLN A 223 -35.70 0.46 5.29
N GLN A 224 -34.62 0.75 6.02
CA GLN A 224 -34.66 1.60 7.22
C GLN A 224 -35.11 3.03 6.89
N LEU A 225 -34.74 3.56 5.72
CA LEU A 225 -35.21 4.88 5.28
C LEU A 225 -36.72 4.87 4.97
N VAL A 226 -37.25 3.80 4.39
CA VAL A 226 -38.70 3.65 4.13
C VAL A 226 -39.46 3.59 5.47
N GLU A 227 -39.02 2.76 6.40
CA GLU A 227 -39.62 2.68 7.75
C GLU A 227 -39.62 4.03 8.47
N LEU A 228 -38.54 4.81 8.34
CA LEU A 228 -38.44 6.16 8.91
C LEU A 228 -39.49 7.14 8.38
N GLN A 229 -39.93 6.98 7.13
CA GLN A 229 -40.93 7.85 6.50
C GLN A 229 -42.35 7.59 7.04
N GLU A 230 -42.62 6.38 7.54
CA GLU A 230 -43.93 5.98 8.06
C GLU A 230 -44.22 6.51 9.48
N PHE A 231 -43.17 6.84 10.27
CA PHE A 231 -43.34 7.42 11.61
C PHE A 231 -44.06 8.77 11.53
N LYS A 232 -44.80 9.18 12.56
CA LYS A 232 -45.37 10.54 12.64
C LYS A 232 -44.28 11.61 12.81
N GLU A 233 -44.57 12.85 12.38
CA GLU A 233 -43.67 13.98 12.60
C GLU A 233 -43.46 14.25 14.09
N GLY A 234 -42.20 14.28 14.52
CA GLY A 234 -41.85 14.50 15.93
C GLY A 234 -40.41 14.12 16.26
N THR A 235 -40.00 14.36 17.50
CA THR A 235 -38.63 14.16 18.00
C THR A 235 -38.11 12.74 17.78
N GLN A 236 -38.98 11.73 17.90
CA GLN A 236 -38.62 10.33 17.70
C GLN A 236 -38.15 10.04 16.26
N ARG A 237 -38.77 10.69 15.26
CA ARG A 237 -38.39 10.52 13.84
C ARG A 237 -37.00 11.12 13.58
N HIS A 238 -36.74 12.31 14.13
CA HIS A 238 -35.43 12.97 14.05
C HIS A 238 -34.32 12.16 14.72
N LEU A 239 -34.55 11.68 15.95
CA LEU A 239 -33.56 10.88 16.69
C LEU A 239 -33.20 9.57 15.96
N ARG A 240 -34.18 8.89 15.37
CA ARG A 240 -33.91 7.69 14.57
C ARG A 240 -33.17 8.02 13.27
N ALA A 241 -33.49 9.14 12.63
CA ALA A 241 -32.76 9.61 11.45
C ALA A 241 -31.29 9.91 11.80
N ASP A 242 -31.01 10.58 12.92
CA ASP A 242 -29.65 10.86 13.38
C ASP A 242 -28.88 9.56 13.72
N SER A 243 -29.55 8.60 14.37
CA SER A 243 -28.97 7.27 14.64
C SER A 243 -28.64 6.51 13.35
N LEU A 244 -29.50 6.59 12.33
CA LEU A 244 -29.23 6.00 11.03
C LEU A 244 -28.06 6.72 10.33
N ILE A 245 -28.00 8.05 10.36
CA ILE A 245 -26.86 8.82 9.82
C ILE A 245 -25.55 8.35 10.46
N MET A 246 -25.49 8.21 11.78
CA MET A 246 -24.29 7.70 12.47
C MET A 246 -23.92 6.28 12.03
N THR A 247 -24.93 5.41 11.88
CA THR A 247 -24.72 4.01 11.47
C THR A 247 -24.17 3.94 10.03
N LEU A 248 -24.76 4.68 9.09
CA LEU A 248 -24.30 4.74 7.71
C LEU A 248 -22.90 5.36 7.61
N ALA A 249 -22.57 6.35 8.44
CA ALA A 249 -21.23 6.93 8.48
C ALA A 249 -20.20 5.89 8.92
N GLY A 250 -20.53 5.07 9.92
CA GLY A 250 -19.71 3.93 10.34
C GLY A 250 -19.51 2.90 9.22
N GLN A 251 -20.59 2.50 8.54
CA GLN A 251 -20.53 1.53 7.43
C GLN A 251 -19.72 2.05 6.24
N LEU A 252 -19.87 3.32 5.87
CA LEU A 252 -19.07 3.96 4.83
C LEU A 252 -17.59 3.95 5.19
N LYS A 253 -17.26 4.29 6.44
CA LYS A 253 -15.88 4.27 6.93
C LYS A 253 -15.27 2.86 6.88
N LEU A 254 -16.01 1.84 7.31
CA LEU A 254 -15.54 0.45 7.26
C LEU A 254 -15.35 -0.04 5.82
N SER A 255 -16.27 0.32 4.91
CA SER A 255 -16.18 -0.04 3.50
C SER A 255 -14.99 0.64 2.81
N GLN A 256 -14.75 1.92 3.11
CA GLN A 256 -13.59 2.66 2.64
C GLN A 256 -12.28 2.05 3.18
N GLN A 257 -12.22 1.77 4.48
CA GLN A 257 -11.07 1.10 5.10
C GLN A 257 -10.80 -0.25 4.44
N ARG A 258 -11.84 -1.02 4.12
CA ARG A 258 -11.70 -2.29 3.42
C ARG A 258 -11.07 -2.12 2.04
N ILE A 259 -11.50 -1.16 1.24
CA ILE A 259 -10.90 -0.86 -0.07
C ILE A 259 -9.42 -0.50 0.08
N GLU A 260 -9.06 0.31 1.07
CA GLU A 260 -7.67 0.71 1.35
C GLU A 260 -6.80 -0.49 1.76
N LEU A 261 -7.33 -1.39 2.60
CA LEU A 261 -6.62 -2.61 3.00
C LEU A 261 -6.41 -3.55 1.82
N ILE A 262 -7.43 -3.74 0.98
CA ILE A 262 -7.33 -4.57 -0.23
C ILE A 262 -6.25 -4.02 -1.16
N ASP A 263 -6.30 -2.73 -1.41
CA ASP A 263 -5.35 -2.05 -2.27
C ASP A 263 -3.92 -2.08 -1.70
N LYS A 264 -3.75 -2.04 -0.37
CA LYS A 264 -2.47 -2.28 0.30
C LYS A 264 -1.98 -3.73 0.14
N ILE A 265 -2.86 -4.72 0.24
CA ILE A 265 -2.50 -6.14 -0.01
C ILE A 265 -2.01 -6.30 -1.44
N GLU A 266 -2.73 -5.79 -2.42
CA GLU A 266 -2.33 -5.92 -3.82
C GLU A 266 -1.00 -5.19 -4.10
N GLN A 267 -0.76 -4.04 -3.46
CA GLN A 267 0.55 -3.37 -3.50
C GLN A 267 1.66 -4.28 -2.93
N LEU A 268 1.44 -4.91 -1.78
CA LEU A 268 2.44 -5.80 -1.18
C LEU A 268 2.68 -7.04 -2.03
N CYS A 269 1.66 -7.55 -2.74
CA CYS A 269 1.83 -8.62 -3.71
C CYS A 269 2.75 -8.19 -4.87
N ASP A 270 2.59 -6.97 -5.41
CA ASP A 270 3.45 -6.44 -6.47
C ASP A 270 4.90 -6.24 -5.98
N GLU A 271 5.09 -5.81 -4.72
CA GLU A 271 6.42 -5.72 -4.10
C GLU A 271 7.05 -7.12 -3.92
N LEU A 272 6.27 -8.09 -3.44
CA LEU A 272 6.76 -9.46 -3.20
C LEU A 272 7.11 -10.19 -4.51
N ALA A 273 6.41 -9.88 -5.60
CA ALA A 273 6.66 -10.45 -6.93
C ALA A 273 8.07 -10.13 -7.48
N ILE A 274 8.75 -9.11 -6.94
CA ILE A 274 10.14 -8.79 -7.29
C ILE A 274 11.10 -9.91 -6.84
N PHE A 275 10.78 -10.58 -5.74
CA PHE A 275 11.59 -11.64 -5.13
C PHE A 275 11.11 -13.02 -5.60
N ALA A 276 11.12 -13.26 -6.91
CA ALA A 276 10.57 -14.48 -7.53
C ALA A 276 10.99 -15.76 -6.79
N SER A 277 10.02 -16.43 -6.18
CA SER A 277 10.16 -17.73 -5.51
C SER A 277 8.82 -18.45 -5.52
N ASN A 278 8.84 -19.79 -5.58
CA ASN A 278 7.61 -20.59 -5.59
C ASN A 278 6.74 -20.36 -4.33
N GLU A 279 7.39 -20.11 -3.18
CA GLU A 279 6.70 -19.81 -1.92
C GLU A 279 6.01 -18.44 -1.98
N ASN A 280 6.69 -17.43 -2.54
CA ASN A 280 6.14 -16.09 -2.71
C ASN A 280 4.97 -16.08 -3.71
N GLU A 281 5.09 -16.80 -4.82
CA GLU A 281 4.01 -16.93 -5.82
C GLU A 281 2.76 -17.61 -5.23
N ALA A 282 2.95 -18.69 -4.47
CA ALA A 282 1.85 -19.35 -3.77
C ALA A 282 1.19 -18.41 -2.74
N MET A 283 1.98 -17.64 -2.00
CA MET A 283 1.48 -16.67 -1.03
C MET A 283 0.67 -15.54 -1.69
N ILE A 284 1.16 -14.99 -2.80
CA ILE A 284 0.46 -13.98 -3.61
C ILE A 284 -0.88 -14.53 -4.10
N SER A 285 -0.89 -15.74 -4.67
CA SER A 285 -2.11 -16.38 -5.17
C SER A 285 -3.15 -16.57 -4.06
N ASN A 286 -2.72 -17.06 -2.89
CA ASN A 286 -3.59 -17.26 -1.73
C ASN A 286 -4.16 -15.94 -1.18
N ALA A 287 -3.32 -14.89 -1.11
CA ALA A 287 -3.77 -13.58 -0.68
C ALA A 287 -4.86 -13.05 -1.63
N LEU A 288 -4.57 -13.01 -2.94
CA LEU A 288 -5.50 -12.50 -3.95
C LEU A 288 -6.83 -13.28 -4.01
N ALA A 289 -6.80 -14.60 -3.83
CA ALA A 289 -8.02 -15.42 -3.81
C ALA A 289 -8.92 -15.11 -2.60
N SER A 290 -8.35 -14.71 -1.47
CA SER A 290 -9.10 -14.48 -0.22
C SER A 290 -9.67 -13.07 -0.07
N ILE A 291 -9.18 -12.10 -0.85
CA ILE A 291 -9.46 -10.66 -0.67
C ILE A 291 -10.95 -10.29 -0.81
N GLN A 292 -11.69 -10.88 -1.76
CA GLN A 292 -13.01 -10.38 -2.13
C GLN A 292 -14.11 -10.61 -1.08
N SER A 293 -13.97 -11.60 -0.20
CA SER A 293 -14.96 -11.94 0.84
C SER A 293 -14.40 -11.87 2.26
N SER A 294 -13.19 -11.33 2.44
CA SER A 294 -12.54 -11.26 3.75
C SER A 294 -13.04 -10.10 4.61
N SER A 295 -13.10 -10.35 5.93
CA SER A 295 -13.32 -9.32 6.96
C SER A 295 -12.08 -8.44 7.14
N ILE A 296 -12.23 -7.31 7.83
CA ILE A 296 -11.12 -6.38 8.09
C ILE A 296 -9.99 -7.09 8.86
N GLU A 297 -10.32 -7.94 9.84
CA GLU A 297 -9.33 -8.68 10.65
C GLU A 297 -8.48 -9.63 9.79
N VAL A 298 -9.13 -10.31 8.84
CA VAL A 298 -8.43 -11.21 7.91
C VAL A 298 -7.54 -10.42 6.95
N LEU A 299 -8.01 -9.26 6.45
CA LEU A 299 -7.22 -8.38 5.60
C LEU A 299 -6.00 -7.82 6.34
N THR A 300 -6.16 -7.40 7.61
CA THR A 300 -5.02 -6.94 8.42
C THR A 300 -4.01 -8.05 8.67
N ALA A 301 -4.47 -9.28 8.96
CA ALA A 301 -3.58 -10.42 9.14
C ALA A 301 -2.80 -10.75 7.85
N TRP A 302 -3.42 -10.57 6.68
CA TRP A 302 -2.73 -10.71 5.39
C TRP A 302 -1.67 -9.64 5.17
N ILE A 303 -1.95 -8.38 5.52
CA ILE A 303 -0.98 -7.29 5.44
C ILE A 303 0.24 -7.60 6.31
N ASP A 304 0.04 -8.06 7.55
CA ASP A 304 1.15 -8.41 8.45
C ASP A 304 1.99 -9.56 7.88
N LYS A 305 1.32 -10.60 7.38
CA LYS A 305 2.01 -11.74 6.74
C LYS A 305 2.82 -11.31 5.52
N LEU A 306 2.23 -10.50 4.62
CA LEU A 306 2.90 -10.03 3.41
C LEU A 306 4.05 -9.06 3.72
N ASN A 307 3.87 -8.15 4.67
CA ASN A 307 4.95 -7.27 5.13
C ASN A 307 6.14 -8.08 5.67
N ASN A 308 5.87 -9.10 6.49
CA ASN A 308 6.92 -9.99 7.00
C ASN A 308 7.61 -10.76 5.87
N ALA A 309 6.86 -11.26 4.89
CA ALA A 309 7.43 -11.94 3.72
C ALA A 309 8.31 -11.01 2.88
N VAL A 310 7.85 -9.79 2.58
CA VAL A 310 8.64 -8.78 1.86
C VAL A 310 9.91 -8.42 2.63
N SER A 311 9.80 -8.18 3.94
CA SER A 311 10.96 -7.84 4.77
C SER A 311 11.97 -8.99 4.86
N THR A 312 11.49 -10.23 4.96
CA THR A 312 12.35 -11.42 5.01
C THR A 312 13.08 -11.62 3.68
N ALA A 313 12.38 -11.50 2.56
CA ALA A 313 12.97 -11.62 1.23
C ALA A 313 14.02 -10.53 0.97
N GLU A 314 13.71 -9.27 1.33
CA GLU A 314 14.65 -8.16 1.25
C GLU A 314 15.90 -8.40 2.10
N GLN A 315 15.72 -8.81 3.36
CA GLN A 315 16.84 -9.11 4.26
C GLN A 315 17.72 -10.22 3.72
N GLN A 316 17.15 -11.28 3.12
CA GLN A 316 17.92 -12.37 2.53
C GLN A 316 18.79 -11.90 1.36
N VAL A 317 18.23 -11.11 0.44
CA VAL A 317 18.98 -10.60 -0.72
C VAL A 317 20.06 -9.63 -0.27
N VAL A 318 19.74 -8.67 0.61
CA VAL A 318 20.70 -7.69 1.13
C VAL A 318 21.83 -8.39 1.90
N ALA A 319 21.51 -9.35 2.76
CA ALA A 319 22.51 -10.04 3.56
C ALA A 319 23.40 -10.97 2.72
N THR A 320 22.90 -11.46 1.58
CA THR A 320 23.72 -12.18 0.58
C THR A 320 24.68 -11.22 -0.12
N ALA A 321 24.19 -10.08 -0.59
CA ALA A 321 25.00 -9.06 -1.26
C ALA A 321 26.11 -8.53 -0.33
N GLN A 322 25.77 -8.15 0.90
CA GLN A 322 26.74 -7.68 1.90
C GLN A 322 27.88 -8.68 2.14
N ARG A 323 27.56 -9.95 2.39
CA ARG A 323 28.57 -10.99 2.64
C ARG A 323 29.43 -11.23 1.41
N LYS A 324 28.81 -11.27 0.22
CA LYS A 324 29.52 -11.41 -1.05
C LYS A 324 30.51 -10.25 -1.27
N THR A 325 30.11 -8.99 -1.07
CA THR A 325 30.99 -7.83 -1.21
C THR A 325 32.20 -7.90 -0.27
N VAL A 326 31.99 -8.28 1.00
CA VAL A 326 33.11 -8.43 1.96
C VAL A 326 34.07 -9.54 1.52
N LEU A 327 33.54 -10.71 1.16
CA LEU A 327 34.33 -11.86 0.77
C LEU A 327 35.08 -11.62 -0.55
N GLU A 328 34.45 -11.01 -1.55
CA GLU A 328 35.15 -10.61 -2.80
C GLU A 328 36.24 -9.56 -2.54
N GLY A 329 35.99 -8.61 -1.62
CA GLY A 329 37.00 -7.65 -1.18
C GLY A 329 38.20 -8.33 -0.54
N LEU A 330 37.97 -9.31 0.33
CA LEU A 330 39.03 -10.12 0.94
C LEU A 330 39.77 -10.98 -0.10
N GLY A 331 39.06 -11.55 -1.08
CA GLY A 331 39.67 -12.27 -2.20
C GLY A 331 40.64 -11.38 -3.00
N LYS A 332 40.28 -10.12 -3.26
CA LYS A 332 41.17 -9.13 -3.92
C LYS A 332 42.41 -8.80 -3.09
N LEU A 333 42.33 -8.91 -1.76
CA LEU A 333 43.48 -8.77 -0.84
C LEU A 333 44.35 -10.03 -0.76
N GLY A 334 43.97 -11.13 -1.41
CA GLY A 334 44.73 -12.38 -1.43
C GLY A 334 44.28 -13.41 -0.39
N TYR A 335 43.15 -13.19 0.29
CA TYR A 335 42.53 -14.23 1.12
C TYR A 335 41.95 -15.34 0.24
N GLN A 336 42.01 -16.58 0.72
CA GLN A 336 41.42 -17.73 0.05
C GLN A 336 39.93 -17.78 0.41
N VAL A 337 39.11 -17.40 -0.55
CA VAL A 337 37.65 -17.41 -0.47
C VAL A 337 37.12 -18.46 -1.45
N GLN A 338 36.22 -19.31 -0.97
CA GLN A 338 35.54 -20.33 -1.76
C GLN A 338 34.12 -19.87 -2.13
N ASP A 339 33.59 -20.38 -3.24
CA ASP A 339 32.22 -20.06 -3.69
C ASP A 339 31.15 -20.44 -2.65
N THR A 340 31.45 -21.41 -1.77
CA THR A 340 30.55 -21.85 -0.70
C THR A 340 30.58 -20.96 0.54
N ASP A 341 31.53 -20.04 0.67
CA ASP A 341 31.76 -19.27 1.90
C ASP A 341 30.62 -18.29 2.21
N VAL A 342 29.99 -17.72 1.18
CA VAL A 342 28.80 -16.86 1.36
C VAL A 342 27.67 -17.67 1.99
N LYS A 343 27.42 -18.88 1.48
CA LYS A 343 26.37 -19.77 1.98
C LYS A 343 26.70 -20.29 3.38
N ALA A 344 27.93 -20.71 3.63
CA ALA A 344 28.39 -21.13 4.95
C ALA A 344 28.22 -19.99 5.97
N TRP A 345 28.54 -18.75 5.59
CA TRP A 345 28.34 -17.60 6.47
C TRP A 345 26.85 -17.27 6.70
N LEU A 346 25.99 -17.46 5.70
CA LEU A 346 24.54 -17.33 5.85
C LEU A 346 23.96 -18.37 6.81
N ASP A 347 24.34 -19.64 6.65
CA ASP A 347 23.78 -20.79 7.38
C ASP A 347 24.35 -20.89 8.81
N ASP A 348 25.67 -20.84 8.95
CA ASP A 348 26.37 -21.02 10.23
C ASP A 348 26.54 -19.71 11.02
N GLY A 349 26.29 -18.56 10.36
CA GLY A 349 26.49 -17.24 10.94
C GLY A 349 27.95 -16.86 11.13
N LYS A 350 28.89 -17.65 10.61
CA LYS A 350 30.33 -17.39 10.65
C LYS A 350 31.05 -18.04 9.47
N VAL A 351 32.20 -17.50 9.09
CA VAL A 351 33.13 -18.08 8.12
C VAL A 351 34.55 -17.73 8.51
N VAL A 352 35.50 -18.62 8.23
CA VAL A 352 36.92 -18.39 8.48
C VAL A 352 37.67 -18.48 7.16
N VAL A 353 38.34 -17.39 6.78
CA VAL A 353 39.16 -17.31 5.56
C VAL A 353 40.65 -17.30 5.91
N THR A 354 41.46 -17.88 5.04
CA THR A 354 42.92 -18.02 5.24
C THR A 354 43.68 -17.06 4.33
N HIS A 355 44.91 -16.71 4.71
CA HIS A 355 45.78 -15.89 3.87
C HIS A 355 47.15 -16.59 3.71
N PRO A 356 47.68 -16.78 2.48
CA PRO A 356 48.93 -17.51 2.27
C PRO A 356 50.15 -16.92 2.98
N ALA A 357 50.17 -15.60 3.19
CA ALA A 357 51.26 -14.91 3.89
C ALA A 357 51.28 -15.12 5.42
N THR A 358 50.19 -15.63 6.01
CA THR A 358 50.06 -15.87 7.46
C THR A 358 49.69 -17.34 7.73
N PRO A 359 50.56 -18.31 7.38
CA PRO A 359 50.27 -19.73 7.56
C PRO A 359 50.06 -20.06 9.04
N GLY A 360 49.03 -20.86 9.33
CA GLY A 360 48.61 -21.21 10.69
C GLY A 360 47.60 -20.25 11.33
N TYR A 361 47.23 -19.18 10.62
CA TYR A 361 46.28 -18.16 11.05
C TYR A 361 45.20 -17.91 10.00
N GLY A 362 44.09 -17.32 10.43
CA GLY A 362 42.98 -16.93 9.57
C GLY A 362 42.22 -15.73 10.12
N LEU A 363 41.20 -15.32 9.38
CA LEU A 363 40.26 -14.27 9.75
C LEU A 363 38.87 -14.87 9.88
N GLU A 364 38.31 -14.85 11.08
CA GLU A 364 36.93 -15.20 11.34
C GLU A 364 36.04 -13.98 11.12
N LEU A 365 35.02 -14.14 10.29
CA LEU A 365 33.92 -13.21 10.12
C LEU A 365 32.67 -13.84 10.75
N GLY A 366 32.06 -13.18 11.73
CA GLY A 366 30.90 -13.70 12.46
C GLY A 366 29.77 -12.68 12.55
N GLY A 367 28.53 -13.08 12.34
CA GLY A 367 27.37 -12.19 12.41
C GLY A 367 26.21 -12.66 11.54
N LYS A 368 24.98 -12.40 12.01
CA LYS A 368 23.74 -12.83 11.33
C LYS A 368 23.02 -11.70 10.60
N GLN A 369 23.33 -10.43 10.89
CA GLN A 369 22.63 -9.26 10.36
C GLN A 369 23.59 -8.32 9.60
N ALA A 370 23.18 -7.09 9.30
CA ALA A 370 23.99 -6.06 8.62
C ALA A 370 25.28 -5.66 9.36
N ARG A 371 25.46 -6.17 10.59
CA ARG A 371 26.68 -6.05 11.39
C ARG A 371 27.39 -7.38 11.46
N PHE A 372 28.70 -7.34 11.34
CA PHE A 372 29.56 -8.49 11.54
C PHE A 372 30.81 -8.15 12.35
N GLN A 373 31.31 -9.13 13.06
CA GLN A 373 32.57 -9.11 13.77
C GLN A 373 33.65 -9.70 12.89
N ALA A 374 34.79 -9.02 12.76
CA ALA A 374 36.01 -9.56 12.21
C ALA A 374 37.02 -9.81 13.35
N ARG A 375 37.65 -10.97 13.35
CA ARG A 375 38.64 -11.37 14.36
C ARG A 375 39.71 -12.26 13.75
N THR A 376 40.96 -11.99 14.07
CA THR A 376 42.10 -12.86 13.78
C THR A 376 42.02 -14.12 14.65
N VAL A 377 42.23 -15.28 14.02
CA VAL A 377 42.16 -16.59 14.68
C VAL A 377 43.40 -17.41 14.33
N ALA A 378 43.81 -18.28 15.25
CA ALA A 378 44.88 -19.25 15.03
C ALA A 378 44.30 -20.65 14.86
N PHE A 379 44.91 -21.48 14.00
CA PHE A 379 44.40 -22.85 13.78
C PHE A 379 44.88 -23.85 14.82
N SER A 380 45.96 -23.54 15.55
CA SER A 380 46.52 -24.43 16.56
C SER A 380 46.70 -23.77 17.92
N ALA A 381 46.41 -24.51 18.99
CA ALA A 381 46.77 -24.12 20.35
C ALA A 381 48.29 -24.16 20.59
N ARG A 382 49.06 -24.81 19.71
CA ARG A 382 50.54 -24.91 19.79
C ARG A 382 51.27 -23.84 18.97
N ARG A 383 50.59 -22.74 18.65
CA ARG A 383 51.13 -21.63 17.86
C ARG A 383 52.23 -20.88 18.59
N ASP A 384 52.96 -20.08 17.83
CA ASP A 384 53.90 -19.10 18.37
C ASP A 384 53.14 -17.82 18.76
N ASN A 385 52.89 -17.65 20.06
CA ASN A 385 52.15 -16.50 20.58
C ASN A 385 52.86 -15.15 20.32
N SER A 386 54.15 -15.14 19.99
CA SER A 386 54.85 -13.89 19.63
C SER A 386 54.38 -13.32 18.29
N ARG A 387 53.84 -14.18 17.40
CA ARG A 387 53.33 -13.79 16.08
C ARG A 387 51.89 -13.28 16.10
N ASP A 388 51.16 -13.49 17.20
CA ASP A 388 49.76 -13.09 17.32
C ASP A 388 49.60 -11.56 17.17
N GLN A 389 50.52 -10.78 17.76
CA GLN A 389 50.52 -9.32 17.64
C GLN A 389 50.84 -8.85 16.21
N ASP A 390 51.75 -9.53 15.52
CA ASP A 390 52.09 -9.22 14.13
C ASP A 390 50.91 -9.50 13.20
N VAL A 391 50.20 -10.60 13.41
CA VAL A 391 48.98 -10.96 12.65
C VAL A 391 47.88 -9.91 12.86
N ASP A 392 47.69 -9.43 14.08
CA ASP A 392 46.75 -8.34 14.38
C ASP A 392 47.12 -7.01 13.72
N ALA A 393 48.42 -6.72 13.60
CA ALA A 393 48.94 -5.52 12.96
C ALA A 393 48.80 -5.61 11.42
N ILE A 394 49.06 -6.78 10.84
CA ILE A 394 48.80 -7.05 9.41
C ILE A 394 47.32 -6.84 9.10
N TRP A 395 46.42 -7.36 9.94
CA TRP A 395 44.98 -7.17 9.76
C TRP A 395 44.57 -5.69 9.85
N CYS A 396 45.13 -4.88 10.75
CA CYS A 396 44.87 -3.43 10.77
C CYS A 396 45.10 -2.79 9.39
N ASN A 397 46.26 -3.09 8.79
CA ASN A 397 46.63 -2.48 7.51
C ASN A 397 45.77 -3.01 6.36
N GLN A 398 45.51 -4.32 6.34
CA GLN A 398 44.65 -4.94 5.34
C GLN A 398 43.19 -4.48 5.46
N HIS A 399 42.71 -4.15 6.65
CA HIS A 399 41.38 -3.60 6.86
C HIS A 399 41.22 -2.24 6.18
N GLN A 400 42.21 -1.35 6.28
CA GLN A 400 42.18 -0.07 5.55
C GLN A 400 42.13 -0.29 4.02
N GLN A 401 42.95 -1.22 3.52
CA GLN A 401 42.94 -1.59 2.10
C GLN A 401 41.60 -2.23 1.68
N LEU A 402 40.96 -3.00 2.56
CA LEU A 402 39.64 -3.58 2.32
C LEU A 402 38.59 -2.47 2.18
N GLN A 403 38.64 -1.44 3.02
CA GLN A 403 37.73 -0.29 2.91
C GLN A 403 37.89 0.40 1.55
N ASP A 404 39.13 0.62 1.10
CA ASP A 404 39.40 1.26 -0.19
C ASP A 404 38.90 0.41 -1.37
N ILE A 405 39.07 -0.92 -1.31
CA ILE A 405 38.57 -1.85 -2.34
C ILE A 405 37.04 -1.86 -2.38
N ILE A 406 36.37 -1.88 -1.22
CA ILE A 406 34.91 -1.89 -1.14
C ILE A 406 34.34 -0.55 -1.63
N ALA A 407 34.99 0.57 -1.32
CA ALA A 407 34.59 1.89 -1.79
C ALA A 407 34.58 2.00 -3.33
N GLN A 408 35.44 1.28 -4.04
CA GLN A 408 35.43 1.22 -5.51
C GLN A 408 34.17 0.57 -6.09
N THR A 409 33.44 -0.20 -5.28
CA THR A 409 32.18 -0.86 -5.66
C THR A 409 30.93 -0.11 -5.19
N ASP A 410 31.08 1.17 -4.82
CA ASP A 410 29.97 2.02 -4.36
C ASP A 410 29.28 1.47 -3.09
N ALA A 411 30.06 0.74 -2.30
CA ALA A 411 29.70 0.19 -1.00
C ALA A 411 30.56 0.84 0.09
N GLU A 412 30.08 0.82 1.34
CA GLU A 412 30.77 1.46 2.46
C GLU A 412 30.98 0.42 3.58
N LEU A 413 32.21 0.30 4.05
CA LEU A 413 32.57 -0.52 5.21
C LEU A 413 33.02 0.40 6.37
N VAL A 414 32.24 0.43 7.44
CA VAL A 414 32.50 1.27 8.62
C VAL A 414 32.82 0.41 9.84
N VAL A 415 33.81 0.81 10.62
CA VAL A 415 34.11 0.22 11.94
C VAL A 415 33.24 0.91 12.98
N GLU A 416 32.38 0.16 13.67
CA GLU A 416 31.57 0.68 14.77
C GLU A 416 32.29 0.54 16.13
N GLN A 417 33.02 -0.56 16.33
CA GLN A 417 33.77 -0.84 17.55
C GLN A 417 35.04 -1.63 17.22
N ALA A 418 36.12 -1.40 17.96
CA ALA A 418 37.36 -2.16 17.78
C ALA A 418 38.19 -2.27 19.05
N LEU A 419 38.82 -3.42 19.21
CA LEU A 419 39.83 -3.69 20.21
C LEU A 419 41.24 -3.46 19.62
N PRO A 420 42.16 -2.81 20.36
CA PRO A 420 43.54 -2.62 19.92
C PRO A 420 44.23 -3.94 19.56
N ALA A 421 45.20 -3.91 18.63
CA ALA A 421 46.03 -5.07 18.33
C ALA A 421 46.72 -5.60 19.60
N GLY A 422 46.73 -6.92 19.81
CA GLY A 422 47.37 -7.56 20.98
C GLY A 422 46.65 -7.37 22.32
N SER A 423 45.46 -6.75 22.34
CA SER A 423 44.73 -6.48 23.60
C SER A 423 43.99 -7.69 24.21
N GLY A 424 43.90 -8.81 23.49
CA GLY A 424 43.23 -10.03 23.96
C GLY A 424 43.90 -11.29 23.43
N GLU A 425 43.71 -12.41 24.12
CA GLU A 425 44.22 -13.71 23.69
C GLU A 425 43.58 -14.13 22.35
N MET A 426 44.40 -14.49 21.37
CA MET A 426 43.92 -14.89 20.06
C MET A 426 43.11 -16.18 20.14
N LYS A 427 41.91 -16.17 19.55
CA LYS A 427 41.01 -17.32 19.54
C LYS A 427 41.63 -18.45 18.72
N VAL A 428 41.59 -19.67 19.27
CA VAL A 428 41.99 -20.89 18.56
C VAL A 428 40.76 -21.49 17.87
N HIS A 429 40.86 -21.72 16.57
CA HIS A 429 39.88 -22.40 15.74
C HIS A 429 40.53 -23.66 15.15
N GLU A 430 40.48 -24.79 15.86
CA GLU A 430 41.06 -26.04 15.37
C GLU A 430 40.37 -26.47 14.07
N THR A 431 41.15 -26.64 13.00
CA THR A 431 40.63 -27.20 11.75
C THR A 431 40.42 -28.71 11.90
N GLN A 432 39.47 -29.30 11.17
CA GLN A 432 39.17 -30.75 11.27
C GLN A 432 40.41 -31.65 11.08
N SER A 433 41.39 -31.20 10.28
CA SER A 433 42.68 -31.88 10.08
C SER A 433 43.57 -31.85 11.33
N GLU A 434 43.56 -30.75 12.08
CA GLU A 434 44.29 -30.64 13.36
C GLU A 434 43.58 -31.33 14.52
N GLU A 435 42.24 -31.29 14.56
CA GLU A 435 41.45 -32.08 15.53
C GLU A 435 41.70 -33.58 15.35
N GLN A 436 41.73 -34.08 14.11
CA GLN A 436 42.07 -35.47 13.82
C GLN A 436 43.50 -35.81 14.25
N ARG A 437 44.48 -34.94 13.95
CA ARG A 437 45.88 -35.14 14.39
C ARG A 437 46.03 -35.11 15.92
N ARG A 438 45.29 -34.24 16.61
CA ARG A 438 45.26 -34.17 18.08
C ARG A 438 44.63 -35.42 18.69
N ASN A 439 43.52 -35.89 18.14
CA ASN A 439 42.86 -37.12 18.59
C ASN A 439 43.75 -38.36 18.39
N ILE A 440 44.49 -38.43 17.27
CA ILE A 440 45.47 -39.50 17.02
C ILE A 440 46.63 -39.40 18.02
N ALA A 441 47.18 -38.20 18.28
CA ALA A 441 48.27 -38.01 19.23
C ALA A 441 47.88 -38.33 20.68
N VAL A 442 46.66 -37.95 21.11
CA VAL A 442 46.13 -38.26 22.45
C VAL A 442 45.89 -39.78 22.60
N ASN A 443 45.41 -40.45 21.54
CA ASN A 443 45.24 -41.90 21.55
C ASN A 443 46.57 -42.66 21.55
N GLN A 444 47.61 -42.15 20.88
CA GLN A 444 48.97 -42.75 20.90
C GLN A 444 49.68 -42.57 22.25
N LEU A 445 49.42 -41.47 22.97
CA LEU A 445 49.94 -41.28 24.34
C LEU A 445 49.25 -42.22 25.35
N LYS A 446 47.96 -42.50 25.17
CA LYS A 446 47.21 -43.47 26.01
C LYS A 446 47.60 -44.94 25.77
N THR A 447 48.06 -45.29 24.57
CA THR A 447 48.54 -46.65 24.28
C THR A 447 49.99 -46.90 24.69
N ARG A 448 50.81 -45.85 24.84
CA ARG A 448 52.18 -45.96 25.39
C ARG A 448 52.25 -45.93 26.93
N SER A 449 51.17 -45.56 27.61
CA SER A 449 51.07 -45.55 29.08
C SER A 449 50.38 -46.81 29.65
N ARG A 450 50.34 -47.91 28.88
CA ARG A 450 49.79 -49.20 29.30
C ARG A 450 50.86 -50.27 29.29
#